data_AF-A0A453ITC1-F1
#
_entry.id   AF-A0A453ITC1-F1
#
_cell.length_a   1.000
_cell.length_b   1.000
_cell.length_c   1.000
_cell.angle_alpha   90.00
_cell.angle_beta   90.00
_cell.angle_gamma   90.00
#
_symmetry.space_group_name_H-M   'P 1'
#
loop_
_entity.id
_entity.type
_entity.pdbx_description
1 polymer ?
#
loop_
_entity_poly.entity_id
_entity_poly.type
_entity_poly.pdbx_seq_one_letter_code
_entity_poly.pdbx_strand_id
1 'polypeptide(L)'
;MFIKEQGYFKRFETDGTLDWSFPSDYINCALLNDYQRLVPRNYGGSEYIRWSEYHEYLNSYEIEQEYVEYSEELAKQLKWMEDYIHFDRPSFKYDFISSRGAYQAIKIAATGFRGITPALAYNGYYECIESMGYDLAWLKELDGVYFEIWRRVTQGMSFKDALAEVCHLNRFPLHQHRMERALEFDEAMEEMEEEFRICTAAITPEVKEDKARELIAGAVKELLDDTPKSYEQYIIKKMHIARVVGILPDKRIEDSQE
;
A
#
# COMPACT_ATOMS: atom_id res chain seq x y z
N MET A 1 -3.30 -9.93 -33.17
CA MET A 1 -2.38 -9.73 -32.00
C MET A 1 -2.39 -8.25 -31.78
N PHE A 2 -3.03 -7.80 -30.70
CA PHE A 2 -3.43 -6.41 -30.51
C PHE A 2 -2.21 -5.46 -30.59
N ILE A 3 -1.11 -5.83 -29.96
CA ILE A 3 0.13 -5.03 -29.94
C ILE A 3 0.71 -4.82 -31.36
N LYS A 4 0.65 -5.85 -32.21
CA LYS A 4 1.13 -5.78 -33.60
C LYS A 4 0.27 -4.83 -34.44
N GLU A 5 -1.03 -4.82 -34.20
CA GLU A 5 -1.99 -3.93 -34.87
C GLU A 5 -1.78 -2.47 -34.47
N GLN A 6 -1.32 -2.22 -33.24
CA GLN A 6 -1.02 -0.88 -32.72
C GLN A 6 0.43 -0.42 -32.96
N GLY A 7 1.19 -1.13 -33.80
CA GLY A 7 2.58 -0.76 -34.12
C GLY A 7 3.52 -0.78 -32.91
N TYR A 8 3.23 -1.62 -31.91
CA TYR A 8 4.00 -1.76 -30.67
C TYR A 8 4.09 -0.49 -29.81
N PHE A 9 3.32 0.56 -30.10
CA PHE A 9 3.35 1.83 -29.37
C PHE A 9 4.74 2.47 -29.19
N LYS A 10 5.74 2.06 -29.99
CA LYS A 10 7.18 2.36 -29.80
C LYS A 10 7.48 3.84 -29.59
N ARG A 11 6.71 4.74 -30.22
CA ARG A 11 6.88 6.19 -30.11
C ARG A 11 6.54 6.74 -28.72
N PHE A 12 5.53 6.19 -28.07
CA PHE A 12 5.02 6.67 -26.77
C PHE A 12 5.66 5.97 -25.57
N GLU A 13 6.24 4.78 -25.80
CA GLU A 13 7.09 4.10 -24.81
C GLU A 13 8.45 4.81 -24.65
N THR A 14 8.99 5.39 -25.73
CA THR A 14 10.33 6.02 -25.73
C THR A 14 10.36 7.45 -25.19
N ASP A 15 9.25 8.19 -25.23
CA ASP A 15 9.15 9.53 -24.65
C ASP A 15 8.61 9.53 -23.20
N GLY A 16 8.22 8.36 -22.68
CA GLY A 16 7.68 8.22 -21.34
C GLY A 16 6.31 8.88 -21.17
N THR A 17 5.51 8.95 -22.23
CA THR A 17 4.14 9.49 -22.13
C THR A 17 3.15 8.46 -21.57
N LEU A 18 3.46 7.16 -21.64
CA LEU A 18 2.59 6.09 -21.15
C LEU A 18 2.95 5.60 -19.75
N ASP A 19 1.92 5.24 -18.98
CA ASP A 19 2.02 4.60 -17.66
C ASP A 19 2.45 3.12 -17.73
N TRP A 20 2.83 2.61 -18.91
CA TRP A 20 3.13 1.20 -19.15
C TRP A 20 4.03 1.02 -20.37
N SER A 21 4.59 -0.17 -20.51
CA SER A 21 5.42 -0.58 -21.64
C SER A 21 5.29 -2.07 -21.95
N PHE A 22 5.80 -2.46 -23.12
CA PHE A 22 6.06 -3.84 -23.50
C PHE A 22 7.58 -4.05 -23.64
N PRO A 23 8.27 -4.58 -22.63
CA PRO A 23 9.71 -4.84 -22.70
C PRO A 23 10.08 -5.69 -23.93
N SER A 24 11.21 -5.37 -24.56
CA SER A 24 11.69 -6.06 -25.77
C SER A 24 11.80 -7.58 -25.59
N ASP A 25 12.18 -7.99 -24.39
CA ASP A 25 12.38 -9.39 -24.04
C ASP A 25 11.06 -10.15 -23.99
N TYR A 26 9.95 -9.47 -23.69
CA TYR A 26 8.61 -10.05 -23.60
C TYR A 26 7.87 -10.05 -24.94
N ILE A 27 8.06 -9.00 -25.75
CA ILE A 27 7.45 -8.89 -27.09
C ILE A 27 7.80 -10.08 -27.97
N ASN A 28 9.06 -10.55 -27.91
CA ASN A 28 9.55 -11.62 -28.76
C ASN A 28 9.22 -13.02 -28.22
N CYS A 29 8.72 -13.14 -26.99
CA CYS A 29 8.36 -14.41 -26.40
C CYS A 29 6.98 -14.86 -26.88
N ALA A 30 6.94 -15.88 -27.75
CA ALA A 30 5.70 -16.42 -28.31
C ALA A 30 4.79 -17.11 -27.28
N LEU A 31 5.33 -17.47 -26.10
CA LEU A 31 4.59 -18.13 -25.03
C LEU A 31 3.72 -17.17 -24.21
N LEU A 32 4.00 -15.86 -24.27
CA LEU A 32 3.25 -14.87 -23.53
C LEU A 32 2.06 -14.37 -24.34
N ASN A 33 0.95 -14.04 -23.67
CA ASN A 33 -0.12 -13.25 -24.27
C ASN A 33 0.11 -11.74 -24.04
N ASP A 34 -0.73 -10.90 -24.66
CA ASP A 34 -0.56 -9.45 -24.60
C ASP A 34 -0.71 -8.88 -23.16
N TYR A 35 -1.51 -9.52 -22.31
CA TYR A 35 -1.64 -9.16 -20.89
C TYR A 35 -0.36 -9.47 -20.10
N GLN A 36 0.23 -10.64 -20.32
CA GLN A 36 1.48 -11.04 -19.65
C GLN A 36 2.67 -10.17 -20.05
N ARG A 37 2.67 -9.64 -21.28
CA ARG A 37 3.73 -8.73 -21.76
C ARG A 37 3.60 -7.31 -21.21
N LEU A 38 2.41 -6.92 -20.75
CA LEU A 38 2.14 -5.57 -20.26
C LEU A 38 2.82 -5.34 -18.93
N VAL A 39 3.65 -4.30 -18.86
CA VAL A 39 4.34 -3.91 -17.63
C VAL A 39 3.97 -2.47 -17.27
N PRO A 40 3.29 -2.24 -16.13
CA PRO A 40 3.12 -0.91 -15.55
C PRO A 40 4.47 -0.24 -15.31
N ARG A 41 4.54 1.04 -15.59
CA ARG A 41 5.73 1.86 -15.34
C ARG A 41 5.94 2.05 -13.83
N ASN A 42 7.21 2.06 -13.42
CA ASN A 42 7.64 2.40 -12.08
C ASN A 42 8.03 3.88 -12.00
N TYR A 43 7.12 4.75 -11.56
CA TYR A 43 7.41 6.16 -11.43
C TYR A 43 8.50 6.43 -10.37
N GLY A 44 9.50 7.24 -10.73
CA GLY A 44 10.63 7.56 -9.85
C GLY A 44 11.53 6.37 -9.47
N GLY A 45 11.25 5.17 -9.97
CA GLY A 45 11.96 3.94 -9.59
C GLY A 45 11.54 3.35 -8.23
N SER A 46 10.58 3.97 -7.53
CA SER A 46 10.21 3.62 -6.16
C SER A 46 8.70 3.46 -5.95
N GLU A 47 7.88 3.48 -7.01
CA GLU A 47 6.42 3.34 -6.90
C GLU A 47 6.02 1.99 -6.33
N TYR A 48 6.81 0.93 -6.53
CA TYR A 48 6.52 -0.42 -6.04
C TYR A 48 7.68 -0.99 -5.24
N ILE A 49 7.37 -1.77 -4.19
CA ILE A 49 8.36 -2.35 -3.27
C ILE A 49 9.36 -3.22 -4.06
N ARG A 50 8.86 -4.08 -4.96
CA ARG A 50 9.68 -5.04 -5.72
C ARG A 50 9.34 -5.03 -7.20
N TRP A 51 9.23 -3.84 -7.80
CA TRP A 51 8.83 -3.68 -9.22
C TRP A 51 9.56 -4.63 -10.17
N SER A 52 10.88 -4.75 -10.01
CA SER A 52 11.74 -5.60 -10.84
C SER A 52 11.36 -7.08 -10.79
N GLU A 53 10.80 -7.54 -9.67
CA GLU A 53 10.36 -8.93 -9.51
C GLU A 53 8.92 -9.10 -9.96
N TYR A 54 8.04 -8.13 -9.67
CA TYR A 54 6.63 -8.19 -9.99
C TYR A 54 6.36 -8.42 -11.48
N HIS A 55 7.11 -7.74 -12.35
CA HIS A 55 6.94 -7.90 -13.79
C HIS A 55 7.52 -9.22 -14.33
N GLU A 56 8.41 -9.90 -13.59
CA GLU A 56 9.00 -11.18 -13.97
C GLU A 56 8.10 -12.38 -13.63
N TYR A 57 7.08 -12.19 -12.78
CA TYR A 57 6.17 -13.28 -12.42
C TYR A 57 5.34 -13.76 -13.63
N LEU A 58 5.08 -12.88 -14.59
CA LEU A 58 4.44 -13.19 -15.88
C LEU A 58 3.15 -14.03 -15.74
N ASN A 59 2.41 -13.84 -14.64
CA ASN A 59 1.19 -14.55 -14.34
C ASN A 59 0.08 -14.18 -15.35
N SER A 60 -0.82 -15.14 -15.61
CA SER A 60 -1.98 -14.86 -16.45
C SER A 60 -2.96 -13.92 -15.76
N TYR A 61 -3.89 -13.35 -16.53
CA TYR A 61 -4.94 -12.48 -16.00
C TYR A 61 -5.76 -13.19 -14.92
N GLU A 62 -6.09 -14.46 -15.14
CA GLU A 62 -6.90 -15.27 -14.23
C GLU A 62 -6.20 -15.49 -12.89
N ILE A 63 -4.89 -15.78 -12.92
CA ILE A 63 -4.08 -15.96 -11.70
C ILE A 63 -3.93 -14.63 -10.96
N GLU A 64 -3.66 -13.54 -11.66
CA GLU A 64 -3.50 -12.22 -11.05
C GLU A 64 -4.84 -11.70 -10.47
N GLN A 65 -5.96 -11.94 -11.14
CA GLN A 65 -7.29 -11.63 -10.60
C GLN A 65 -7.54 -12.42 -9.31
N GLU A 66 -7.30 -13.73 -9.32
CA GLU A 66 -7.45 -14.59 -8.14
C GLU A 66 -6.48 -14.19 -7.02
N TYR A 67 -5.30 -13.65 -7.35
CA TYR A 67 -4.35 -13.15 -6.36
C TYR A 67 -4.86 -11.93 -5.60
N VAL A 68 -5.55 -11.00 -6.29
CA VAL A 68 -6.17 -9.84 -5.62
C VAL A 68 -7.22 -10.32 -4.62
N GLU A 69 -8.11 -11.22 -5.04
CA GLU A 69 -9.13 -11.81 -4.16
C GLU A 69 -8.49 -12.58 -2.97
N TYR A 70 -7.38 -13.27 -3.23
CA TYR A 70 -6.58 -13.94 -2.20
C TYR A 70 -5.99 -12.95 -1.19
N SER A 71 -5.38 -11.86 -1.65
CA SER A 71 -4.78 -10.82 -0.81
C SER A 71 -5.80 -10.19 0.15
N GLU A 72 -7.00 -9.89 -0.36
CA GLU A 72 -8.10 -9.35 0.45
C GLU A 72 -8.51 -10.33 1.57
N GLU A 73 -8.74 -11.61 1.24
CA GLU A 73 -9.11 -12.62 2.24
C GLU A 73 -7.95 -12.94 3.19
N LEU A 74 -6.71 -12.93 2.71
CA LEU A 74 -5.50 -13.10 3.50
C LEU A 74 -5.39 -12.01 4.58
N ALA A 75 -5.50 -10.73 4.20
CA ALA A 75 -5.42 -9.61 5.13
C ALA A 75 -6.50 -9.71 6.23
N LYS A 76 -7.72 -10.04 5.84
CA LYS A 76 -8.83 -10.27 6.78
C LYS A 76 -8.57 -11.43 7.74
N GLN A 77 -8.05 -12.55 7.25
CA GLN A 77 -7.79 -13.75 8.05
C GLN A 77 -6.55 -13.63 8.95
N LEU A 78 -5.57 -12.81 8.55
CA LEU A 78 -4.34 -12.59 9.29
C LEU A 78 -4.37 -11.36 10.21
N LYS A 79 -5.50 -10.66 10.30
CA LYS A 79 -5.67 -9.50 11.19
C LYS A 79 -5.23 -9.74 12.64
N TRP A 80 -5.38 -10.97 13.14
CA TRP A 80 -4.91 -11.36 14.48
C TRP A 80 -3.41 -11.17 14.69
N MET A 81 -2.61 -11.08 13.61
CA MET A 81 -1.18 -10.88 13.68
C MET A 81 -0.80 -9.45 14.10
N GLU A 82 -1.69 -8.46 13.97
CA GLU A 82 -1.44 -7.08 14.38
C GLU A 82 -0.94 -6.98 15.83
N ASP A 83 -1.51 -7.79 16.72
CA ASP A 83 -1.16 -7.84 18.15
C ASP A 83 0.25 -8.40 18.42
N TYR A 84 0.90 -8.97 17.41
CA TYR A 84 2.16 -9.71 17.54
C TYR A 84 3.28 -9.17 16.63
N ILE A 85 2.97 -8.29 15.69
CA ILE A 85 3.97 -7.69 14.79
C ILE A 85 4.93 -6.76 15.56
N HIS A 86 4.52 -6.25 16.72
CA HIS A 86 5.32 -5.40 17.59
C HIS A 86 6.43 -6.14 18.39
N PHE A 87 6.56 -7.46 18.28
CA PHE A 87 7.64 -8.16 18.97
C PHE A 87 9.01 -7.83 18.36
N ASP A 88 10.00 -7.60 19.23
CA ASP A 88 11.40 -7.45 18.83
C ASP A 88 11.82 -8.60 17.91
N ARG A 89 12.31 -8.25 16.71
CA ARG A 89 12.94 -9.19 15.79
C ARG A 89 14.45 -9.22 16.04
N PRO A 90 15.09 -10.41 16.17
CA PRO A 90 14.51 -11.75 16.21
C PRO A 90 14.12 -12.19 17.63
N SER A 91 12.96 -12.85 17.78
CA SER A 91 12.60 -13.56 19.01
C SER A 91 11.93 -14.90 18.69
N PHE A 92 12.17 -15.92 19.52
CA PHE A 92 11.56 -17.25 19.33
C PHE A 92 10.02 -17.20 19.26
N LYS A 93 9.40 -16.27 19.99
CA LYS A 93 7.96 -16.04 19.95
C LYS A 93 7.51 -15.50 18.59
N TYR A 94 8.26 -14.55 18.03
CA TYR A 94 8.00 -14.02 16.71
C TYR A 94 8.11 -15.12 15.63
N ASP A 95 9.16 -15.96 15.69
CA ASP A 95 9.37 -17.03 14.69
C ASP A 95 8.21 -18.04 14.66
N PHE A 96 7.71 -18.43 15.85
CA PHE A 96 6.58 -19.34 15.96
C PHE A 96 5.30 -18.73 15.38
N ILE A 97 5.02 -17.47 15.71
CA ILE A 97 3.83 -16.75 15.23
C ILE A 97 3.91 -16.52 13.71
N SER A 98 5.08 -16.11 13.23
CA SER A 98 5.38 -15.92 11.82
C SER A 98 5.17 -17.21 11.02
N SER A 99 5.72 -18.32 11.50
CA SER A 99 5.52 -19.64 10.87
C SER A 99 4.05 -20.01 10.79
N ARG A 100 3.27 -19.78 11.86
CA ARG A 100 1.83 -20.02 11.88
C ARG A 100 1.10 -19.16 10.83
N GLY A 101 1.45 -17.88 10.72
CA GLY A 101 0.92 -16.97 9.70
C GLY A 101 1.17 -17.48 8.28
N ALA A 102 2.42 -17.85 7.97
CA ALA A 102 2.80 -18.40 6.68
C ALA A 102 2.02 -19.69 6.32
N TYR A 103 1.88 -20.61 7.28
CA TYR A 103 1.06 -21.81 7.07
C TYR A 103 -0.41 -21.51 6.82
N GLN A 104 -0.97 -20.52 7.54
CA GLN A 104 -2.34 -20.09 7.33
C GLN A 104 -2.52 -19.46 5.94
N ALA A 105 -1.57 -18.65 5.48
CA ALA A 105 -1.58 -18.06 4.14
C ALA A 105 -1.60 -19.12 3.02
N ILE A 106 -0.74 -20.14 3.13
CA ILE A 106 -0.70 -21.28 2.19
C ILE A 106 -2.01 -22.08 2.26
N LYS A 107 -2.56 -22.28 3.47
CA LYS A 107 -3.83 -22.99 3.64
C LYS A 107 -5.00 -22.24 2.99
N ILE A 108 -5.09 -20.93 3.16
CA ILE A 108 -6.11 -20.08 2.53
C ILE A 108 -6.05 -20.28 1.00
N ALA A 109 -4.86 -20.11 0.41
CA ALA A 109 -4.63 -20.33 -1.01
C ALA A 109 -5.09 -21.73 -1.45
N ALA A 110 -4.60 -22.79 -0.78
CA ALA A 110 -4.94 -24.17 -1.14
C ALA A 110 -6.43 -24.51 -1.04
N THR A 111 -7.19 -23.83 -0.17
CA THR A 111 -8.62 -24.12 0.04
C THR A 111 -9.56 -23.26 -0.80
N GLY A 112 -9.16 -22.02 -1.13
CA GLY A 112 -10.03 -21.04 -1.76
C GLY A 112 -9.58 -20.54 -3.12
N PHE A 113 -8.29 -20.70 -3.48
CA PHE A 113 -7.66 -19.99 -4.60
C PHE A 113 -6.71 -20.92 -5.38
N ARG A 114 -7.24 -21.67 -6.35
CA ARG A 114 -6.57 -22.83 -6.97
C ARG A 114 -5.39 -22.47 -7.87
N GLY A 115 -5.38 -21.28 -8.47
CA GLY A 115 -4.28 -20.76 -9.27
C GLY A 115 -3.14 -20.19 -8.44
N ILE A 116 -3.34 -19.98 -7.13
CA ILE A 116 -2.32 -19.43 -6.24
C ILE A 116 -1.38 -20.54 -5.76
N THR A 117 -0.14 -20.49 -6.25
CA THR A 117 0.90 -21.44 -5.83
C THR A 117 1.32 -21.20 -4.38
N PRO A 118 1.88 -22.22 -3.69
CA PRO A 118 2.42 -22.03 -2.35
C PRO A 118 3.50 -20.94 -2.26
N ALA A 119 4.31 -20.77 -3.31
CA ALA A 119 5.33 -19.72 -3.38
C ALA A 119 4.68 -18.33 -3.47
N LEU A 120 3.65 -18.18 -4.30
CA LEU A 120 2.92 -16.91 -4.44
C LEU A 120 2.14 -16.56 -3.17
N ALA A 121 1.52 -17.55 -2.52
CA ALA A 121 0.88 -17.39 -1.22
C ALA A 121 1.87 -16.94 -0.12
N TYR A 122 3.08 -17.50 -0.14
CA TYR A 122 4.13 -17.14 0.80
C TYR A 122 4.67 -15.72 0.57
N ASN A 123 4.77 -15.27 -0.69
CA ASN A 123 5.09 -13.87 -1.00
C ASN A 123 3.98 -12.92 -0.54
N GLY A 124 2.72 -13.25 -0.82
CA GLY A 124 1.57 -12.47 -0.35
C GLY A 124 1.52 -12.37 1.18
N TYR A 125 1.88 -13.44 1.89
CA TYR A 125 2.06 -13.41 3.34
C TYR A 125 3.08 -12.36 3.79
N TYR A 126 4.25 -12.32 3.17
CA TYR A 126 5.30 -11.36 3.53
C TYR A 126 4.87 -9.91 3.29
N GLU A 127 4.27 -9.62 2.15
CA GLU A 127 3.77 -8.27 1.86
C GLU A 127 2.62 -7.88 2.79
N CYS A 128 1.75 -8.83 3.15
CA CYS A 128 0.68 -8.62 4.11
C CYS A 128 1.21 -8.23 5.50
N ILE A 129 2.20 -8.96 6.04
CA ILE A 129 2.78 -8.62 7.35
C ILE A 129 3.62 -7.33 7.31
N GLU A 130 4.27 -7.04 6.18
CA GLU A 130 5.04 -5.80 6.00
C GLU A 130 4.11 -4.60 5.97
N SER A 131 3.01 -4.67 5.22
CA SER A 131 1.95 -3.65 5.20
C SER A 131 1.36 -3.44 6.60
N MET A 132 0.97 -4.52 7.29
CA MET A 132 0.47 -4.42 8.66
C MET A 132 1.51 -3.78 9.59
N GLY A 133 2.79 -4.16 9.48
CA GLY A 133 3.87 -3.56 10.27
C GLY A 133 4.06 -2.08 10.00
N TYR A 134 3.94 -1.67 8.74
CA TYR A 134 4.00 -0.27 8.34
C TYR A 134 2.84 0.53 8.94
N ASP A 135 1.60 0.06 8.77
CA ASP A 135 0.40 0.69 9.33
C ASP A 135 0.51 0.86 10.85
N LEU A 136 1.00 -0.18 11.52
CA LEU A 136 1.20 -0.19 12.97
C LEU A 136 2.29 0.78 13.44
N ALA A 137 3.40 0.90 12.70
CA ALA A 137 4.52 1.75 13.10
C ALA A 137 4.31 3.22 12.75
N TRP A 138 3.62 3.49 11.63
CA TRP A 138 3.51 4.84 11.06
C TRP A 138 2.18 5.51 11.31
N LEU A 139 1.06 4.77 11.32
CA LEU A 139 -0.27 5.38 11.43
C LEU A 139 -0.98 5.14 12.75
N LYS A 140 -0.79 3.97 13.36
CA LYS A 140 -1.58 3.59 14.53
C LYS A 140 -1.30 4.56 15.67
N GLU A 141 -2.34 5.23 16.13
CA GLU A 141 -2.33 6.33 17.12
C GLU A 141 -1.97 7.71 16.56
N LEU A 142 -1.46 7.83 15.33
CA LEU A 142 -1.03 9.11 14.75
C LEU A 142 -2.20 10.09 14.57
N ASP A 143 -3.38 9.59 14.20
CA ASP A 143 -4.61 10.38 14.13
C ASP A 143 -4.97 10.99 15.49
N GLY A 144 -4.78 10.24 16.56
CA GLY A 144 -4.93 10.70 17.95
C GLY A 144 -3.90 11.76 18.32
N VAL A 145 -2.62 11.56 17.93
CA VAL A 145 -1.54 12.54 18.14
C VAL A 145 -1.90 13.86 17.47
N TYR A 146 -2.20 13.84 16.16
CA TYR A 146 -2.53 15.05 15.41
C TYR A 146 -3.84 15.69 15.85
N PHE A 147 -4.83 14.92 16.28
CA PHE A 147 -6.05 15.48 16.88
C PHE A 147 -5.75 16.24 18.19
N GLU A 148 -4.91 15.69 19.07
CA GLU A 148 -4.55 16.34 20.33
C GLU A 148 -3.66 17.58 20.13
N ILE A 149 -2.79 17.57 19.11
CA ILE A 149 -2.00 18.74 18.69
C ILE A 149 -2.94 19.80 18.09
N TRP A 150 -3.84 19.41 17.18
CA TRP A 150 -4.81 20.31 16.55
C TRP A 150 -5.67 21.04 17.59
N ARG A 151 -6.15 20.34 18.62
CA ARG A 151 -6.94 20.94 19.70
C ARG A 151 -6.18 22.03 20.47
N ARG A 152 -4.87 21.92 20.59
CA ARG A 152 -4.00 22.89 21.27
C ARG A 152 -3.63 24.06 20.35
N VAL A 153 -3.30 23.76 19.11
CA VAL A 153 -2.99 24.77 18.09
C VAL A 153 -4.19 25.69 17.84
N THR A 154 -5.41 25.15 17.80
CA THR A 154 -6.65 25.95 17.68
C THR A 154 -6.94 26.83 18.89
N GLN A 155 -6.31 26.55 20.03
CA GLN A 155 -6.34 27.41 21.23
C GLN A 155 -5.22 28.45 21.27
N GLY A 156 -4.41 28.54 20.20
CA GLY A 156 -3.35 29.54 20.05
C GLY A 156 -1.95 29.07 20.42
N MET A 157 -1.74 27.77 20.68
CA MET A 157 -0.39 27.21 20.90
C MET A 157 0.38 27.08 19.58
N SER A 158 1.72 27.16 19.66
CA SER A 158 2.57 26.74 18.55
C SER A 158 2.52 25.22 18.38
N PHE A 159 2.83 24.71 17.18
CA PHE A 159 2.93 23.26 16.94
C PHE A 159 3.92 22.60 17.91
N LYS A 160 5.10 23.20 18.09
CA LYS A 160 6.16 22.71 18.99
C LYS A 160 5.71 22.59 20.45
N ASP A 161 5.03 23.62 20.97
CA ASP A 161 4.53 23.58 22.36
C ASP A 161 3.39 22.55 22.51
N ALA A 162 2.51 22.47 21.52
CA ALA A 162 1.44 21.48 21.49
C ALA A 162 2.00 20.04 21.44
N LEU A 163 3.00 19.79 20.61
CA LEU A 163 3.70 18.51 20.52
C LEU A 163 4.36 18.14 21.86
N ALA A 164 5.03 19.09 22.52
CA ALA A 164 5.64 18.86 23.83
C ALA A 164 4.59 18.45 24.87
N GLU A 165 3.45 19.15 24.95
CA GLU A 165 2.37 18.76 25.85
C GLU A 165 1.80 17.38 25.54
N VAL A 166 1.57 17.07 24.26
CA VAL A 166 1.03 15.77 23.83
C VAL A 166 2.02 14.64 24.12
N CYS A 167 3.31 14.87 23.91
CA CYS A 167 4.38 13.96 24.29
C CYS A 167 4.40 13.69 25.80
N HIS A 168 4.20 14.72 26.62
CA HIS A 168 4.12 14.58 28.09
C HIS A 168 2.86 13.82 28.57
N LEU A 169 1.77 13.82 27.80
CA LEU A 169 0.58 13.03 28.16
C LEU A 169 0.86 11.52 28.12
N ASN A 170 1.84 11.07 27.32
CA ASN A 170 2.21 9.67 27.16
C ASN A 170 1.00 8.75 26.87
N ARG A 171 0.06 9.25 26.06
CA ARG A 171 -1.17 8.53 25.65
C ARG A 171 -0.99 7.74 24.35
N PHE A 172 0.12 7.93 23.65
CA PHE A 172 0.41 7.40 22.32
C PHE A 172 1.75 6.67 22.32
N PRO A 173 1.84 5.52 23.02
CA PRO A 173 3.10 4.82 23.22
C PRO A 173 3.80 4.41 21.92
N LEU A 174 3.08 4.17 20.82
CA LEU A 174 3.68 3.80 19.54
C LEU A 174 4.42 4.97 18.88
N HIS A 175 4.00 6.20 19.15
CA HIS A 175 4.61 7.41 18.61
C HIS A 175 5.43 8.19 19.64
N GLN A 176 5.59 7.69 20.86
CA GLN A 176 6.32 8.38 21.92
C GLN A 176 7.77 8.69 21.52
N HIS A 177 8.51 7.69 21.05
CA HIS A 177 9.88 7.88 20.54
C HIS A 177 9.91 8.87 19.35
N ARG A 178 8.90 8.84 18.48
CA ARG A 178 8.82 9.75 17.33
C ARG A 178 8.65 11.20 17.79
N MET A 179 7.73 11.45 18.74
CA MET A 179 7.51 12.77 19.31
C MET A 179 8.75 13.27 20.08
N GLU A 180 9.42 12.41 20.85
CA GLU A 180 10.68 12.74 21.55
C GLU A 180 11.78 13.11 20.56
N ARG A 181 11.97 12.33 19.50
CA ARG A 181 12.94 12.63 18.44
C ARG A 181 12.62 13.96 17.74
N ALA A 182 11.36 14.24 17.44
CA ALA A 182 10.96 15.53 16.85
C ALA A 182 11.30 16.71 17.78
N LEU A 183 11.12 16.56 19.10
CA LEU A 183 11.49 17.60 20.08
C LEU A 183 13.01 17.81 20.20
N GLU A 184 13.81 16.79 19.87
CA GLU A 184 15.28 16.84 19.93
C GLU A 184 15.93 17.35 18.62
N PHE A 185 15.35 17.04 17.46
CA PHE A 185 15.95 17.30 16.14
C PHE A 185 15.03 18.13 15.25
N ASP A 186 15.52 19.29 14.78
CA ASP A 186 14.73 20.21 13.95
C ASP A 186 14.22 19.58 12.66
N GLU A 187 15.01 18.72 11.99
CA GLU A 187 14.57 18.00 10.78
C GLU A 187 13.34 17.11 11.06
N ALA A 188 13.35 16.36 12.17
CA ALA A 188 12.23 15.52 12.56
C ALA A 188 11.02 16.35 13.04
N MET A 189 11.23 17.55 13.58
CA MET A 189 10.17 18.50 13.88
C MET A 189 9.49 18.98 12.59
N GLU A 190 10.29 19.40 11.60
CA GLU A 190 9.80 19.92 10.32
C GLU A 190 8.98 18.85 9.56
N GLU A 191 9.45 17.61 9.52
CA GLU A 191 8.71 16.48 8.94
C GLU A 191 7.33 16.30 9.57
N MET A 192 7.28 16.26 10.92
CA MET A 192 6.04 16.02 11.64
C MET A 192 5.08 17.22 11.57
N GLU A 193 5.60 18.45 11.54
CA GLU A 193 4.80 19.66 11.34
C GLU A 193 4.20 19.69 9.92
N GLU A 194 4.95 19.25 8.91
CA GLU A 194 4.42 19.16 7.54
C GLU A 194 3.29 18.14 7.41
N GLU A 195 3.48 16.93 7.94
CA GLU A 195 2.42 15.92 7.98
C GLU A 195 1.17 16.43 8.72
N PHE A 196 1.37 17.12 9.85
CA PHE A 196 0.27 17.74 10.60
C PHE A 196 -0.47 18.79 9.76
N ARG A 197 0.25 19.64 9.03
CA ARG A 197 -0.36 20.65 8.14
C ARG A 197 -1.17 19.99 7.04
N ILE A 198 -0.63 18.94 6.41
CA ILE A 198 -1.35 18.14 5.41
C ILE A 198 -2.64 17.57 6.01
N CYS A 199 -2.53 16.92 7.18
CA CYS A 199 -3.66 16.25 7.83
C CYS A 199 -4.76 17.20 8.33
N THR A 200 -4.44 18.48 8.51
CA THR A 200 -5.38 19.49 9.04
C THR A 200 -5.81 20.54 8.01
N ALA A 201 -5.28 20.50 6.79
CA ALA A 201 -5.52 21.51 5.75
C ALA A 201 -7.00 21.72 5.40
N ALA A 202 -7.82 20.67 5.49
CA ALA A 202 -9.24 20.72 5.18
C ALA A 202 -10.13 21.19 6.35
N ILE A 203 -9.56 21.44 7.54
CA ILE A 203 -10.31 21.74 8.75
C ILE A 203 -10.42 23.24 8.95
N THR A 204 -11.64 23.78 8.84
CA THR A 204 -11.91 25.20 9.12
C THR A 204 -12.16 25.43 10.63
N PRO A 205 -12.01 26.67 11.13
CA PRO A 205 -12.22 26.99 12.55
C PRO A 205 -13.63 26.65 13.08
N GLU A 206 -14.63 26.53 12.21
CA GLU A 206 -16.03 26.26 12.57
C GLU A 206 -16.33 24.76 12.71
N VAL A 207 -15.37 23.89 12.34
CA VAL A 207 -15.52 22.44 12.41
C VAL A 207 -15.52 21.98 13.87
N LYS A 208 -16.54 21.22 14.27
CA LYS A 208 -16.63 20.62 15.61
C LYS A 208 -15.60 19.51 15.80
N GLU A 209 -15.17 19.29 17.05
CA GLU A 209 -14.15 18.29 17.39
C GLU A 209 -14.43 16.89 16.83
N ASP A 210 -15.66 16.38 16.92
CA ASP A 210 -16.01 15.06 16.37
C ASP A 210 -15.74 14.98 14.87
N LYS A 211 -16.06 16.05 14.13
CA LYS A 211 -15.85 16.10 12.69
C LYS A 211 -14.38 16.32 12.33
N ALA A 212 -13.66 17.12 13.12
CA ALA A 212 -12.22 17.30 12.96
C ALA A 212 -11.49 15.96 13.16
N ARG A 213 -11.87 15.17 14.16
CA ARG A 213 -11.31 13.83 14.39
C ARG A 213 -11.50 12.91 13.19
N GLU A 214 -12.70 12.89 12.61
CA GLU A 214 -12.97 12.10 11.39
C GLU A 214 -12.10 12.55 10.21
N LEU A 215 -11.94 13.87 10.01
CA LEU A 215 -11.14 14.42 8.92
C LEU A 215 -9.65 14.09 9.08
N ILE A 216 -9.11 14.26 10.28
CA ILE A 216 -7.71 13.91 10.59
C ILE A 216 -7.48 12.41 10.39
N ALA A 217 -8.37 11.56 10.89
CA ALA A 217 -8.24 10.11 10.71
C ALA A 217 -8.31 9.68 9.24
N GLY A 218 -9.07 10.40 8.41
CA GLY A 218 -9.07 10.22 6.95
C GLY A 218 -7.74 10.62 6.33
N ALA A 219 -7.27 11.83 6.60
CA ALA A 219 -6.05 12.38 6.01
C ALA A 219 -4.78 11.62 6.46
N VAL A 220 -4.72 11.16 7.72
CA VAL A 220 -3.63 10.30 8.20
C VAL A 220 -3.54 9.00 7.41
N LYS A 221 -4.68 8.41 6.99
CA LYS A 221 -4.65 7.22 6.13
C LYS A 221 -4.14 7.53 4.73
N GLU A 222 -4.43 8.71 4.21
CA GLU A 222 -3.95 9.17 2.89
C GLU A 222 -2.43 9.42 2.88
N LEU A 223 -1.79 9.63 4.04
CA LEU A 223 -0.32 9.66 4.13
C LEU A 223 0.35 8.35 3.65
N LEU A 224 -0.39 7.22 3.65
CA LEU A 224 0.12 5.96 3.10
C LEU A 224 0.22 5.93 1.59
N ASP A 225 -0.43 6.85 0.87
CA ASP A 225 -0.41 6.82 -0.60
C ASP A 225 1.00 7.07 -1.17
N ASP A 226 1.92 7.60 -0.35
CA ASP A 226 3.34 7.75 -0.68
C ASP A 226 4.20 6.50 -0.37
N THR A 227 3.61 5.42 0.16
CA THR A 227 4.34 4.17 0.38
C THR A 227 4.52 3.39 -0.93
N PRO A 228 5.67 2.69 -1.11
CA PRO A 228 5.84 1.83 -2.26
C PRO A 228 4.75 0.76 -2.29
N LYS A 229 4.12 0.61 -3.45
CA LYS A 229 2.96 -0.25 -3.67
C LYS A 229 3.33 -1.74 -3.69
N SER A 230 2.42 -2.56 -3.19
CA SER A 230 2.53 -4.02 -3.15
C SER A 230 2.29 -4.67 -4.53
N TYR A 231 2.47 -5.99 -4.61
CA TYR A 231 2.17 -6.75 -5.83
C TYR A 231 0.67 -6.73 -6.17
N GLU A 232 -0.21 -6.72 -5.16
CA GLU A 232 -1.65 -6.58 -5.34
C GLU A 232 -1.99 -5.26 -6.05
N GLN A 233 -1.43 -4.15 -5.58
CA GLN A 233 -1.63 -2.83 -6.18
C GLN A 233 -1.01 -2.73 -7.59
N TYR A 234 0.11 -3.41 -7.82
CA TYR A 234 0.69 -3.59 -9.17
C TYR A 234 -0.29 -4.28 -10.11
N ILE A 235 -0.88 -5.40 -9.68
CA ILE A 235 -1.88 -6.14 -10.45
C ILE A 235 -3.11 -5.28 -10.74
N ILE A 236 -3.65 -4.58 -9.73
CA ILE A 236 -4.84 -3.73 -9.91
C ILE A 236 -4.58 -2.67 -10.98
N LYS A 237 -3.41 -2.00 -10.95
CA LYS A 237 -3.02 -1.02 -11.97
C LYS A 237 -2.85 -1.68 -13.35
N LYS A 238 -2.19 -2.83 -13.42
CA LYS A 238 -1.99 -3.60 -14.67
C LYS A 238 -3.31 -4.01 -15.30
N MET A 239 -4.26 -4.54 -14.52
CA MET A 239 -5.60 -4.90 -14.98
C MET A 239 -6.37 -3.67 -15.46
N HIS A 240 -6.28 -2.54 -14.76
CA HIS A 240 -6.90 -1.29 -15.18
C HIS A 240 -6.35 -0.83 -16.55
N ILE A 241 -5.03 -0.76 -16.68
CA ILE A 241 -4.37 -0.39 -17.94
C ILE A 241 -4.80 -1.34 -19.06
N ALA A 242 -4.74 -2.65 -18.84
CA ALA A 242 -5.12 -3.65 -19.83
C ALA A 242 -6.56 -3.48 -20.35
N ARG A 243 -7.50 -3.05 -19.50
CA ARG A 243 -8.87 -2.70 -19.94
C ARG A 243 -8.89 -1.41 -20.74
N VAL A 244 -8.23 -0.35 -20.26
CA VAL A 244 -8.17 0.96 -20.94
C VAL A 244 -7.58 0.84 -22.34
N VAL A 245 -6.55 0.01 -22.50
CA VAL A 245 -5.90 -0.20 -23.80
C VAL A 245 -6.60 -1.27 -24.65
N GLY A 246 -7.63 -1.96 -24.16
CA GLY A 246 -8.38 -2.95 -24.92
C GLY A 246 -7.73 -4.33 -25.06
N ILE A 247 -6.77 -4.67 -24.20
CA ILE A 247 -6.24 -6.05 -24.07
C ILE A 247 -7.28 -6.95 -23.40
N LEU A 248 -7.95 -6.42 -22.37
CA LEU A 248 -9.05 -7.09 -21.68
C LEU A 248 -10.38 -6.46 -22.08
N PRO A 249 -11.49 -7.22 -22.05
CA PRO A 249 -12.82 -6.68 -22.24
C PRO A 249 -13.17 -5.67 -21.14
N ASP A 250 -14.02 -4.71 -21.49
CA ASP A 250 -14.53 -3.73 -20.53
C ASP A 250 -15.60 -4.40 -19.65
N LYS A 251 -15.48 -4.30 -18.32
CA LYS A 251 -16.36 -5.02 -17.36
C LYS A 251 -17.86 -4.74 -17.60
N ARG A 252 -18.22 -3.58 -18.16
CA ARG A 252 -19.61 -3.21 -18.46
C ARG A 252 -20.26 -4.06 -19.57
N ILE A 253 -19.46 -4.76 -20.37
CA ILE A 253 -19.95 -5.60 -21.47
C ILE A 253 -20.26 -7.03 -20.97
N GLU A 254 -19.62 -7.47 -19.88
CA GLU A 254 -19.85 -8.81 -19.31
C GLU A 254 -21.21 -8.90 -18.59
N ASP A 255 -21.60 -7.86 -17.83
CA ASP A 255 -22.90 -7.82 -17.11
C ASP A 255 -24.14 -7.61 -18.02
N SER A 256 -23.95 -7.46 -19.34
CA SER A 256 -25.04 -7.29 -20.32
C SER A 256 -25.26 -8.54 -21.18
N GLN A 257 -24.64 -9.67 -20.81
CA GLN A 257 -24.83 -10.98 -21.46
C GLN A 257 -25.34 -12.09 -20.54
N GLU A 258 -25.74 -11.79 -19.29
CA GLU A 258 -26.63 -12.65 -18.47
C GLU A 258 -28.10 -12.20 -18.56
#